data_AF-A0A923Z3U6-F1
#
_entry.id   AF-A0A923Z3U6-F1
#
_cell.length_a   1.000
_cell.length_b   1.000
_cell.length_c   1.000
_cell.angle_alpha   90.00
_cell.angle_beta   90.00
_cell.angle_gamma   90.00
#
_symmetry.space_group_name_H-M   'P 1'
#
loop_
_entity.id
_entity.type
_entity.pdbx_description
1 polymer ?
#
loop_
_entity_poly.entity_id
_entity_poly.type
_entity_poly.pdbx_seq_one_letter_code
_entity_poly.pdbx_strand_id
1 'polypeptide(L)'
;AANPTDASAEAMLARDPLFNSTLRTTCVATLLEAGHAENALPQHAQANINCRIFPGDTIAGTRDRLAEVIANPAISVTSKSRRGPPSSPAPLDPAVLGPAERLGAEMYPGVPLIPVMSTGASDSIYLAAAGIPSYGVPGIFYDADSGNIHGLNERIRVKSVLDGRDYLFRLIRTYADAK
;
A
#
# COMPACT_ATOMS: atom_id res chain seq x y z
N ALA A 1 -12.46 13.26 10.36
CA ALA A 1 -13.62 12.36 10.55
C ALA A 1 -14.57 12.98 11.56
N ALA A 2 -15.88 12.74 11.45
CA ALA A 2 -16.89 13.27 12.39
C ALA A 2 -16.76 12.67 13.81
N ASN A 3 -16.34 11.39 13.91
CA ASN A 3 -15.96 10.74 15.16
C ASN A 3 -14.71 9.86 14.92
N PRO A 4 -13.51 10.29 15.36
CA PRO A 4 -12.28 9.54 15.13
C PRO A 4 -12.11 8.31 16.04
N THR A 5 -12.96 8.13 17.06
CA THR A 5 -12.88 7.01 18.03
C THR A 5 -14.08 6.07 17.91
N ASP A 6 -14.76 6.04 16.77
CA ASP A 6 -15.89 5.14 16.53
C ASP A 6 -15.42 3.68 16.35
N ALA A 7 -15.38 2.94 17.45
CA ALA A 7 -14.97 1.54 17.47
C ALA A 7 -15.89 0.63 16.63
N SER A 8 -17.16 0.99 16.44
CA SER A 8 -18.09 0.20 15.62
C SER A 8 -17.76 0.36 14.13
N ALA A 9 -17.51 1.60 13.70
CA ALA A 9 -17.07 1.90 12.33
C ALA A 9 -15.70 1.25 12.04
N GLU A 10 -14.75 1.34 12.98
CA GLU A 10 -13.45 0.68 12.87
C GLU A 10 -13.60 -0.84 12.72
N ALA A 11 -14.37 -1.48 13.61
CA ALA A 11 -14.60 -2.92 13.58
C ALA A 11 -15.31 -3.39 12.30
N MET A 12 -16.20 -2.57 11.74
CA MET A 12 -16.86 -2.85 10.47
C MET A 12 -15.85 -2.85 9.31
N LEU A 13 -15.04 -1.79 9.20
CA LEU A 13 -14.03 -1.68 8.15
C LEU A 13 -12.93 -2.73 8.28
N ALA A 14 -12.53 -3.07 9.51
CA ALA A 14 -11.51 -4.08 9.77
C ALA A 14 -11.89 -5.50 9.32
N ARG A 15 -13.16 -5.77 8.98
CA ARG A 15 -13.59 -7.05 8.39
C ARG A 15 -13.12 -7.21 6.95
N ASP A 16 -12.93 -6.10 6.25
CA ASP A 16 -12.38 -6.12 4.90
C ASP A 16 -10.83 -6.12 4.98
N PRO A 17 -10.15 -7.09 4.35
CA PRO A 17 -8.69 -7.17 4.42
C PRO A 17 -7.97 -5.92 3.87
N LEU A 18 -8.50 -5.28 2.82
CA LEU A 18 -7.90 -4.09 2.23
C LEU A 18 -8.00 -2.92 3.22
N PHE A 19 -9.17 -2.68 3.79
CA PHE A 19 -9.32 -1.61 4.79
C PHE A 19 -8.55 -1.91 6.06
N ASN A 20 -8.61 -3.13 6.60
CA ASN A 20 -7.86 -3.50 7.80
C ASN A 20 -6.35 -3.19 7.67
N SER A 21 -5.77 -3.45 6.50
CA SER A 21 -4.34 -3.20 6.24
C SER A 21 -3.95 -1.73 6.08
N THR A 22 -4.93 -0.84 5.84
CA THR A 22 -4.70 0.61 5.64
C THR A 22 -5.06 1.44 6.86
N LEU A 23 -5.72 0.86 7.88
CA LEU A 23 -6.13 1.57 9.09
C LEU A 23 -5.08 1.56 10.21
N ARG A 24 -4.02 0.74 10.10
CA ARG A 24 -3.01 0.54 11.15
C ARG A 24 -1.73 -0.09 10.60
N THR A 25 -0.66 -0.05 11.40
CA THR A 25 0.54 -0.83 11.10
C THR A 25 0.22 -2.32 11.17
N THR A 26 0.54 -3.06 10.10
CA THR A 26 0.38 -4.51 10.04
C THR A 26 1.71 -5.17 9.72
N CYS A 27 1.97 -6.33 10.32
CA CYS A 27 3.21 -7.08 10.14
C CYS A 27 2.89 -8.56 9.94
N VAL A 28 3.50 -9.17 8.92
CA VAL A 28 3.28 -10.59 8.58
C VAL A 28 4.62 -11.27 8.31
N ALA A 29 4.79 -12.50 8.81
CA ALA A 29 5.94 -13.33 8.47
C ALA A 29 5.80 -13.81 7.01
N THR A 30 6.79 -13.47 6.18
CA THR A 30 6.75 -13.69 4.72
C THR A 30 7.81 -14.65 4.22
N LEU A 31 8.81 -14.96 5.04
CA LEU A 31 9.85 -15.96 4.78
C LEU A 31 10.28 -16.56 6.11
N LEU A 32 10.41 -17.88 6.16
CA LEU A 32 10.93 -18.60 7.32
C LEU A 32 12.03 -19.55 6.84
N GLU A 33 13.15 -19.58 7.55
CA GLU A 33 14.29 -20.46 7.28
C GLU A 33 14.76 -21.08 8.60
N ALA A 34 14.87 -22.42 8.67
CA ALA A 34 15.37 -23.13 9.83
C ALA A 34 15.92 -24.52 9.45
N GLY A 35 17.15 -24.83 9.89
CA GLY A 35 17.80 -26.12 9.64
C GLY A 35 18.34 -26.29 8.22
N HIS A 36 19.02 -27.41 7.98
CA HIS A 36 19.63 -27.73 6.69
C HIS A 36 19.66 -29.23 6.34
N ALA A 37 19.21 -30.12 7.24
CA ALA A 37 19.21 -31.58 7.04
C ALA A 37 18.13 -32.25 7.89
N GLU A 38 17.62 -33.39 7.42
CA GLU A 38 16.52 -34.14 8.06
C GLU A 38 16.88 -34.74 9.42
N ASN A 39 18.17 -35.02 9.65
CA ASN A 39 18.68 -35.67 10.84
C ASN A 39 19.51 -34.73 11.75
N ALA A 40 19.49 -33.43 11.50
CA ALA A 40 20.25 -32.45 12.29
C ALA A 40 19.32 -31.46 13.00
N LEU A 41 19.56 -31.24 14.29
CA LEU A 41 18.82 -30.24 15.07
C LEU A 41 19.21 -28.82 14.60
N PRO A 42 18.25 -27.96 14.23
CA PRO A 42 18.53 -26.61 13.74
C PRO A 42 19.18 -25.75 14.83
N GLN A 43 20.32 -25.14 14.51
CA GLN A 43 21.04 -24.23 15.43
C GLN A 43 20.55 -22.78 15.33
N HIS A 44 19.83 -22.44 14.24
CA HIS A 44 19.31 -21.10 13.99
C HIS A 44 17.99 -21.19 13.24
N ALA A 45 17.11 -20.22 13.50
CA ALA A 45 15.89 -20.00 12.76
C ALA A 45 15.74 -18.49 12.49
N GLN A 46 15.34 -18.14 11.27
CA GLN A 46 15.09 -16.77 10.86
C GLN A 46 13.69 -16.64 10.30
N ALA A 47 13.04 -15.51 10.61
CA ALA A 47 11.82 -15.08 9.94
C ALA A 47 11.98 -13.66 9.39
N ASN A 48 11.56 -13.45 8.14
CA ASN A 48 11.41 -12.11 7.57
C ASN A 48 10.00 -11.60 7.87
N ILE A 49 9.89 -10.60 8.73
CA ILE A 49 8.63 -9.93 9.02
C ILE A 49 8.48 -8.72 8.09
N ASN A 50 7.50 -8.79 7.19
CA ASN A 50 7.16 -7.66 6.32
C ASN A 50 6.11 -6.80 7.01
N CYS A 51 6.49 -5.58 7.37
CA CYS A 51 5.58 -4.61 7.98
C CYS A 51 5.14 -3.54 6.98
N ARG A 52 3.84 -3.31 6.89
CA ARG A 52 3.21 -2.13 6.29
C ARG A 52 2.99 -1.13 7.43
N ILE A 53 3.88 -0.15 7.51
CA ILE A 53 3.91 0.81 8.63
C ILE A 53 2.97 1.97 8.28
N PHE A 54 2.03 2.25 9.17
CA PHE A 54 1.05 3.33 9.00
C PHE A 54 1.74 4.70 9.05
N PRO A 55 1.29 5.69 8.26
CA PRO A 55 1.83 7.04 8.33
C PRO A 55 1.76 7.61 9.76
N GLY A 56 2.90 8.06 10.28
CA GLY A 56 3.04 8.55 11.66
C GLY A 56 3.78 7.57 12.58
N ASP A 57 3.77 6.28 12.28
CA ASP A 57 4.61 5.29 12.96
C ASP A 57 6.05 5.32 12.43
N THR A 58 7.00 4.87 13.26
CA THR A 58 8.42 4.81 12.88
C THR A 58 8.90 3.37 12.74
N ILE A 59 9.90 3.14 11.87
CA ILE A 59 10.55 1.83 11.71
C ILE A 59 11.11 1.34 13.06
N ALA A 60 11.75 2.23 13.83
CA ALA A 60 12.29 1.91 15.14
C ALA A 60 11.16 1.53 16.12
N GLY A 61 10.09 2.31 16.20
CA GLY A 61 8.94 2.00 17.05
C GLY A 61 8.27 0.69 16.68
N THR A 62 8.11 0.39 15.39
CA THR A 62 7.58 -0.91 14.95
C THR A 62 8.51 -2.08 15.33
N ARG A 63 9.84 -1.92 15.17
CA ARG A 63 10.82 -2.91 15.61
C ARG A 63 10.74 -3.15 17.11
N ASP A 64 10.69 -2.09 17.89
CA ASP A 64 10.66 -2.16 19.35
C ASP A 64 9.37 -2.81 19.83
N ARG A 65 8.24 -2.49 19.20
CA ARG A 65 6.96 -3.14 19.47
C ARG A 65 6.99 -4.64 19.15
N LEU A 66 7.62 -5.04 18.06
CA LEU A 66 7.79 -6.47 17.74
C LEU A 66 8.65 -7.17 18.80
N ALA A 67 9.77 -6.56 19.21
CA ALA A 67 10.63 -7.13 20.25
C ALA A 67 9.90 -7.26 21.60
N GLU A 68 9.11 -6.24 21.97
CA GLU A 68 8.27 -6.23 23.17
C GLU A 68 7.24 -7.36 23.15
N VAL A 69 6.50 -7.52 22.05
CA VAL A 69 5.45 -8.56 21.91
C VAL A 69 6.06 -9.97 21.89
N ILE A 70 7.21 -10.15 21.25
CA ILE A 70 7.93 -11.42 21.25
C ILE A 70 8.39 -11.80 22.66
N ALA A 71 8.77 -10.81 23.47
CA ALA A 71 9.13 -10.96 24.88
C ALA A 71 10.16 -12.08 25.16
N ASN A 72 11.05 -12.34 24.20
CA ASN A 72 12.06 -13.39 24.30
C ASN A 72 13.46 -12.80 24.07
N PRO A 73 14.31 -12.71 25.10
CA PRO A 73 15.65 -12.13 24.97
C PRO A 73 16.60 -12.94 24.09
N ALA A 74 16.28 -14.21 23.77
CA ALA A 74 17.06 -15.02 22.85
C ALA A 74 16.76 -14.69 21.37
N ILE A 75 15.74 -13.89 21.08
CA ILE A 75 15.36 -13.50 19.71
C ILE A 75 15.81 -12.07 19.44
N SER A 76 16.66 -11.89 18.43
CA SER A 76 17.08 -10.58 17.95
C SER A 76 16.15 -10.07 16.85
N VAL A 77 15.66 -8.84 16.99
CA VAL A 77 14.81 -8.17 15.99
C VAL A 77 15.59 -7.03 15.36
N THR A 78 15.97 -7.20 14.09
CA THR A 78 16.74 -6.20 13.32
C THR A 78 15.96 -5.72 12.11
N SER A 79 16.04 -4.43 11.79
CA SER A 79 15.50 -3.88 10.54
C SER A 79 16.48 -4.08 9.38
N LYS A 80 15.99 -4.49 8.21
CA LYS A 80 16.80 -4.46 6.97
C LYS A 80 16.92 -3.00 6.53
N SER A 81 18.13 -2.53 6.24
CA SER A 81 18.49 -1.12 5.99
C SER A 81 17.92 -0.49 4.71
N ARG A 82 16.93 -1.11 4.06
CA ARG A 82 16.59 -0.85 2.65
C ARG A 82 15.16 -0.35 2.47
N ARG A 83 14.78 0.73 3.16
CA ARG A 83 13.61 1.53 2.74
C ARG A 83 14.05 2.96 2.44
N GLY A 84 13.39 3.54 1.45
CA GLY A 84 13.54 4.94 1.10
C GLY A 84 13.14 5.87 2.26
N PRO A 85 13.37 7.17 2.10
CA PRO A 85 13.06 8.17 3.11
C PRO A 85 11.59 8.09 3.57
N PRO A 86 11.27 8.58 4.79
CA PRO A 86 9.89 8.74 5.22
C PRO A 86 9.12 9.57 4.19
N SER A 87 7.97 9.08 3.76
CA SER A 87 7.10 9.80 2.83
C SER A 87 5.91 10.40 3.57
N SER A 88 5.58 11.65 3.26
CA SER A 88 4.31 12.25 3.67
C SER A 88 3.23 11.99 2.60
N PRO A 89 1.96 11.82 2.98
CA PRO A 89 0.86 11.75 2.01
C PRO A 89 0.84 13.00 1.13
N ALA A 90 0.59 12.81 -0.17
CA ALA A 90 0.41 13.94 -1.08
C ALA A 90 -0.86 14.73 -0.71
N PRO A 91 -0.84 16.07 -0.80
CA PRO A 91 -2.03 16.89 -0.55
C PRO A 91 -3.14 16.52 -1.55
N LEU A 92 -4.41 16.55 -1.12
CA LEU A 92 -5.55 16.32 -2.02
C LEU A 92 -5.85 17.58 -2.85
N ASP A 93 -4.93 17.91 -3.76
CA ASP A 93 -4.98 19.13 -4.58
C ASP A 93 -6.12 19.06 -5.61
N PRO A 94 -7.11 19.99 -5.57
CA PRO A 94 -8.20 20.04 -6.55
C PRO A 94 -7.72 20.21 -8.00
N ALA A 95 -6.56 20.83 -8.22
CA ALA A 95 -5.99 20.99 -9.56
C ALA A 95 -5.55 19.63 -10.15
N VAL A 96 -5.17 18.67 -9.30
CA VAL A 96 -4.84 17.31 -9.70
C VAL A 96 -6.09 16.43 -9.71
N LEU A 97 -6.85 16.40 -8.62
CA LEU A 97 -7.98 15.49 -8.46
C LEU A 97 -9.18 15.85 -9.33
N GLY A 98 -9.45 17.14 -9.54
CA GLY A 98 -10.62 17.61 -10.29
C GLY A 98 -10.66 17.12 -11.75
N PRO A 99 -9.57 17.26 -12.54
CA PRO A 99 -9.51 16.67 -13.87
C PRO A 99 -9.70 15.15 -13.90
N ALA A 100 -9.12 14.44 -12.93
CA ALA A 100 -9.28 12.98 -12.82
C ALA A 100 -10.73 12.59 -12.50
N GLU A 101 -11.38 13.30 -11.58
CA GLU A 101 -12.78 13.06 -11.22
C GLU A 101 -13.72 13.30 -12.40
N ARG A 102 -13.56 14.41 -13.14
CA ARG A 102 -14.36 14.70 -14.33
C ARG A 102 -14.20 13.63 -15.41
N LEU A 103 -12.96 13.28 -15.73
CA LEU A 103 -12.70 12.23 -16.72
C LEU A 103 -13.25 10.86 -16.27
N GLY A 104 -13.18 10.58 -14.96
CA GLY A 104 -13.77 9.39 -14.35
C GLY A 104 -15.28 9.34 -14.55
N ALA A 105 -15.98 10.44 -14.29
CA ALA A 105 -17.43 10.55 -14.47
C ALA A 105 -17.86 10.40 -15.95
N GLU A 106 -17.03 10.86 -16.89
CA GLU A 106 -17.26 10.69 -18.33
C GLU A 106 -17.09 9.24 -18.80
N MET A 107 -15.99 8.58 -18.40
CA MET A 107 -15.69 7.22 -18.86
C MET A 107 -16.47 6.16 -18.09
N TYR A 108 -16.79 6.42 -16.83
CA TYR A 108 -17.41 5.49 -15.89
C TYR A 108 -18.57 6.16 -15.14
N PRO A 109 -19.71 6.44 -15.81
CA PRO A 109 -20.84 7.11 -15.17
C PRO A 109 -21.33 6.39 -13.92
N GLY A 110 -21.48 7.14 -12.82
CA GLY A 110 -21.94 6.61 -11.53
C GLY A 110 -20.84 5.98 -10.66
N VAL A 111 -19.58 5.92 -11.13
CA VAL A 111 -18.45 5.43 -10.32
C VAL A 111 -17.72 6.60 -9.67
N PRO A 112 -17.69 6.69 -8.32
CA PRO A 112 -17.00 7.78 -7.64
C PRO A 112 -15.47 7.61 -7.68
N LEU A 113 -14.74 8.72 -7.73
CA LEU A 113 -13.30 8.73 -7.48
C LEU A 113 -13.06 8.90 -5.98
N ILE A 114 -12.37 7.95 -5.37
CA ILE A 114 -12.08 7.95 -3.93
C ILE A 114 -10.56 7.88 -3.73
N PRO A 115 -9.94 8.86 -3.03
CA PRO A 115 -8.55 8.75 -2.62
C PRO A 115 -8.35 7.58 -1.67
N VAL A 116 -7.41 6.70 -2.00
CA VAL A 116 -7.07 5.53 -1.18
C VAL A 116 -5.57 5.45 -0.94
N MET A 117 -5.19 4.95 0.23
CA MET A 117 -3.81 4.56 0.49
C MET A 117 -3.58 3.15 -0.07
N SER A 118 -2.58 2.98 -0.94
CA SER A 118 -2.22 1.65 -1.44
C SER A 118 -1.59 0.80 -0.35
N THR A 119 -1.90 -0.49 -0.34
CA THR A 119 -1.25 -1.52 0.50
C THR A 119 0.12 -1.94 -0.05
N GLY A 120 0.38 -1.60 -1.32
CA GLY A 120 1.64 -1.81 -2.01
C GLY A 120 2.68 -0.71 -1.75
N ALA A 121 3.79 -0.79 -2.46
CA ALA A 121 4.80 0.27 -2.50
C ALA A 121 4.90 0.81 -3.92
N SER A 122 5.36 2.05 -4.05
CA SER A 122 5.75 2.65 -5.33
C SER A 122 6.97 3.53 -5.12
N ASP A 123 7.61 3.95 -6.21
CA ASP A 123 8.77 4.85 -6.14
C ASP A 123 8.40 6.28 -5.69
N SER A 124 7.13 6.56 -5.42
CA SER A 124 6.64 7.84 -4.90
C SER A 124 7.33 8.28 -3.62
N ILE A 125 7.86 7.36 -2.80
CA ILE A 125 8.59 7.71 -1.57
C ILE A 125 9.84 8.56 -1.86
N TYR A 126 10.48 8.34 -3.02
CA TYR A 126 11.66 9.09 -3.42
C TYR A 126 11.29 10.47 -3.98
N LEU A 127 10.19 10.54 -4.73
CA LEU A 127 9.64 11.80 -5.25
C LEU A 127 9.12 12.69 -4.12
N ALA A 128 8.37 12.11 -3.17
CA ALA A 128 7.85 12.81 -2.01
C ALA A 128 8.98 13.40 -1.15
N ALA A 129 10.07 12.66 -0.96
CA ALA A 129 11.24 13.17 -0.24
C ALA A 129 12.01 14.28 -0.98
N ALA A 130 11.86 14.37 -2.30
CA ALA A 130 12.33 15.50 -3.09
C ALA A 130 11.34 16.68 -3.12
N GLY A 131 10.23 16.59 -2.39
CA GLY A 131 9.19 17.63 -2.34
C GLY A 131 8.23 17.61 -3.53
N ILE A 132 8.15 16.51 -4.29
CA ILE A 132 7.26 16.35 -5.44
C ILE A 132 6.02 15.55 -5.02
N PRO A 133 4.83 16.17 -4.91
CA PRO A 133 3.59 15.45 -4.70
C PRO A 133 3.37 14.39 -5.78
N SER A 134 3.06 13.17 -5.35
CA SER A 134 2.92 12.02 -6.25
C SER A 134 1.57 11.34 -6.02
N TYR A 135 0.86 11.06 -7.10
CA TYR A 135 -0.49 10.50 -7.08
C TYR A 135 -0.53 9.23 -7.93
N GLY A 136 -1.28 8.23 -7.47
CA GLY A 136 -1.61 7.08 -8.32
C GLY A 136 -2.56 7.49 -9.44
N VAL A 137 -2.36 6.96 -10.64
CA VAL A 137 -3.26 7.21 -11.76
C VAL A 137 -4.48 6.29 -11.64
N PRO A 138 -5.72 6.82 -11.63
CA PRO A 138 -6.93 6.01 -11.59
C PRO A 138 -7.25 5.43 -12.98
N GLY A 139 -8.34 4.66 -13.08
CA GLY A 139 -8.89 4.19 -14.36
C GLY A 139 -8.52 2.77 -14.76
N ILE A 140 -7.67 2.08 -14.01
CA ILE A 140 -7.46 0.62 -14.17
C ILE A 140 -8.34 -0.12 -13.16
N PHE A 141 -9.24 -0.96 -13.68
CA PHE A 141 -10.11 -1.81 -12.86
C PHE A 141 -9.47 -3.18 -12.66
N TYR A 142 -9.16 -3.50 -11.41
CA TYR A 142 -8.66 -4.80 -10.99
C TYR A 142 -9.80 -5.73 -10.55
N ASP A 143 -9.52 -7.03 -10.53
CA ASP A 143 -10.36 -8.00 -9.83
C ASP A 143 -10.31 -7.76 -8.32
N ALA A 144 -11.25 -8.35 -7.57
CA ALA A 144 -11.27 -8.24 -6.10
C ALA A 144 -9.98 -8.80 -5.45
N ASP A 145 -9.33 -9.76 -6.09
CA ASP A 145 -8.02 -10.32 -5.71
C ASP A 145 -6.83 -9.48 -6.21
N SER A 146 -7.09 -8.30 -6.75
CA SER A 146 -6.11 -7.43 -7.42
C SER A 146 -5.39 -8.07 -8.61
N GLY A 147 -5.92 -9.15 -9.19
CA GLY A 147 -5.30 -9.85 -10.31
C GLY A 147 -4.09 -10.71 -9.93
N ASN A 148 -3.96 -11.12 -8.66
CA ASN A 148 -2.84 -11.91 -8.15
C ASN A 148 -1.46 -11.25 -8.36
N ILE A 149 -1.33 -9.94 -8.14
CA ILE A 149 -0.04 -9.25 -8.21
C ILE A 149 0.99 -9.99 -7.34
N HIS A 150 2.12 -10.38 -7.94
CA HIS A 150 3.19 -11.20 -7.34
C HIS A 150 2.80 -12.64 -6.96
N GLY A 151 1.66 -13.13 -7.42
CA GLY A 151 1.14 -14.47 -7.17
C GLY A 151 1.16 -15.37 -8.39
N LEU A 152 0.71 -16.62 -8.21
CA LEU A 152 0.52 -17.54 -9.32
C LEU A 152 -0.62 -17.04 -10.23
N ASN A 153 -0.41 -17.12 -11.54
CA ASN A 153 -1.37 -16.67 -12.56
C ASN A 153 -1.78 -15.19 -12.39
N GLU A 154 -0.78 -14.32 -12.18
CA GLU A 154 -0.95 -12.86 -12.26
C GLU A 154 -1.61 -12.48 -13.59
N ARG A 155 -2.67 -11.66 -13.52
CA ARG A 155 -3.54 -11.38 -14.67
C ARG A 155 -4.26 -10.05 -14.55
N ILE A 156 -4.74 -9.57 -15.69
CA ILE A 156 -5.63 -8.42 -15.78
C ILE A 156 -6.57 -8.59 -16.98
N ARG A 157 -7.79 -8.02 -16.91
CA ARG A 157 -8.70 -8.01 -18.06
C ARG A 157 -8.12 -7.16 -19.18
N VAL A 158 -8.15 -7.67 -20.41
CA VAL A 158 -7.72 -6.92 -21.61
C VAL A 158 -8.44 -5.56 -21.70
N LYS A 159 -9.75 -5.55 -21.43
CA LYS A 159 -10.53 -4.30 -21.43
C LYS A 159 -9.99 -3.29 -20.41
N SER A 160 -9.68 -3.71 -19.18
CA SER A 160 -9.12 -2.83 -18.15
C SER A 160 -7.80 -2.18 -18.56
N VAL A 161 -6.95 -2.92 -19.30
CA VAL A 161 -5.69 -2.38 -19.83
C VAL A 161 -5.96 -1.30 -20.88
N LEU A 162 -6.87 -1.58 -21.81
CA LEU A 162 -7.20 -0.65 -22.89
C LEU A 162 -7.91 0.61 -22.37
N ASP A 163 -8.89 0.45 -21.49
CA ASP A 163 -9.59 1.59 -20.88
C ASP A 163 -8.63 2.42 -20.01
N GLY A 164 -7.75 1.75 -19.23
CA GLY A 164 -6.76 2.41 -18.39
C GLY A 164 -5.73 3.21 -19.20
N ARG A 165 -5.30 2.67 -20.36
CA ARG A 165 -4.47 3.40 -21.32
C ARG A 165 -5.16 4.67 -21.81
N ASP A 166 -6.43 4.55 -22.23
CA ASP A 166 -7.19 5.67 -22.78
C ASP A 166 -7.45 6.74 -21.71
N TYR A 167 -7.77 6.31 -20.49
CA TYR A 167 -7.92 7.19 -19.34
C TYR A 167 -6.62 7.95 -19.04
N LEU A 168 -5.48 7.24 -18.90
CA LEU A 168 -4.17 7.86 -18.65
C LEU A 168 -3.81 8.86 -19.75
N PHE A 169 -3.98 8.49 -21.02
CA PHE A 169 -3.66 9.36 -22.16
C PHE A 169 -4.47 10.66 -22.11
N ARG A 170 -5.79 10.55 -21.93
CA ARG A 170 -6.69 11.70 -21.86
C ARG A 170 -6.38 12.58 -20.64
N LEU A 171 -6.10 11.96 -19.48
CA LEU A 171 -5.77 12.69 -18.26
C LEU A 171 -4.50 13.52 -18.41
N ILE A 172 -3.43 12.90 -18.94
CA ILE A 172 -2.16 13.61 -19.17
C ILE A 172 -2.32 14.72 -20.20
N ARG A 173 -3.13 14.52 -21.26
CA ARG A 173 -3.50 15.59 -22.20
C ARG A 173 -4.18 16.76 -21.49
N THR A 174 -5.18 16.48 -20.66
CA THR A 174 -5.86 17.53 -19.88
C THR A 174 -4.88 18.31 -19.00
N TYR A 175 -3.94 17.65 -18.33
CA TYR A 175 -2.92 18.36 -17.53
C TYR A 175 -1.93 19.17 -18.38
N ALA A 176 -1.52 18.64 -19.54
CA ALA A 176 -0.57 19.31 -20.42
C ALA A 176 -1.16 20.53 -21.14
N ASP A 177 -2.46 20.47 -21.45
CA ASP A 177 -3.20 21.52 -22.15
C ASP A 177 -3.73 22.61 -21.18
N ALA A 178 -3.76 22.34 -19.87
CA ALA A 178 -4.17 23.27 -18.82
C ALA A 178 -3.15 24.41 -18.53
N LYS A 179 -2.31 24.75 -19.51
CA LYS A 179 -1.36 25.87 -19.42
C LYS A 179 -2.05 27.22 -19.44
#